data_AF-A0A529QZZ4-F1
#
_entry.id   AF-A0A529QZZ4-F1
#
_cell.length_a   1.000
_cell.length_b   1.000
_cell.length_c   1.000
_cell.angle_alpha   90.00
_cell.angle_beta   90.00
_cell.angle_gamma   90.00
#
_symmetry.space_group_name_H-M   'P 1'
#
loop_
_entity.id
_entity.type
_entity.pdbx_description
1 polymer ?
#
loop_
_entity_poly.entity_id
_entity_poly.type
_entity_poly.pdbx_seq_one_letter_code
_entity_poly.pdbx_strand_id
1 'polypeptide(L)'
;AGPGSFGGSVGIVLQSADRVGRQFPLSVVARPPEAPLKLAYADAWFESIEIPALAAQRGELAPDELDAALAALPVPFVDGELDVIDDLVMWTAHTDIFDVDPQAPQPTLEQIFAASWETS
;
A
#
# COMPACT_ATOMS: atom_id res chain seq x y z
N ALA A 1 10.32 -0.36 21.15
CA ALA A 1 10.64 0.19 19.83
C ALA A 1 9.73 1.39 19.57
N GLY A 2 10.22 2.48 18.98
CA GLY A 2 9.46 3.71 18.74
C GLY A 2 8.90 3.80 17.30
N PRO A 3 8.19 4.90 16.93
CA PRO A 3 7.48 5.04 15.65
C PRO A 3 8.34 4.83 14.40
N GLY A 4 9.64 5.16 14.44
CA GLY A 4 10.57 5.00 13.32
C GLY A 4 11.36 3.69 13.29
N SER A 5 11.04 2.69 14.13
CA SER A 5 11.91 1.52 14.29
C SER A 5 11.99 0.58 13.07
N PHE A 6 11.07 0.72 12.12
CA PHE A 6 11.00 -0.13 10.94
C PHE A 6 11.52 0.53 9.65
N GLY A 7 11.97 1.79 9.72
CA GLY A 7 12.40 2.56 8.55
C GLY A 7 11.26 2.92 7.60
N GLY A 8 11.61 3.46 6.43
CA GLY A 8 10.66 3.75 5.36
C GLY A 8 9.89 2.50 4.95
N SER A 9 8.58 2.64 4.77
CA SER A 9 7.69 1.56 4.35
C SER A 9 6.76 2.06 3.26
N VAL A 10 6.52 1.25 2.25
CA VAL A 10 5.63 1.55 1.13
C VAL A 10 4.90 0.28 0.70
N GLY A 11 3.68 0.41 0.22
CA GLY A 11 2.89 -0.75 -0.14
C GLY A 11 1.43 -0.42 -0.43
N ILE A 12 0.63 -1.48 -0.54
CA ILE A 12 -0.81 -1.38 -0.77
C ILE A 12 -1.59 -1.99 0.40
N VAL A 13 -2.81 -1.51 0.57
CA VAL A 13 -3.82 -2.10 1.44
C VAL A 13 -5.05 -2.38 0.61
N LEU A 14 -5.51 -3.63 0.61
CA LEU A 14 -6.73 -4.04 -0.08
C LEU A 14 -7.74 -4.66 0.89
N GLN A 15 -9.01 -4.53 0.56
CA GLN A 15 -10.07 -5.25 1.26
C GLN A 15 -9.82 -6.76 1.16
N SER A 16 -9.96 -7.48 2.26
CA SER A 16 -9.81 -8.94 2.25
C SER A 16 -10.69 -9.58 3.32
N ALA A 17 -10.78 -10.90 3.27
CA ALA A 17 -11.44 -11.72 4.27
C ALA A 17 -10.64 -13.00 4.48
N ASP A 18 -10.65 -13.51 5.71
CA ASP A 18 -10.07 -14.82 5.98
C ASP A 18 -10.98 -15.96 5.48
N ARG A 19 -10.51 -17.20 5.65
CA ARG A 19 -11.25 -18.40 5.22
C ARG A 19 -12.62 -18.57 5.87
N VAL A 20 -12.88 -17.92 7.01
CA VAL A 20 -14.17 -17.99 7.72
C VAL A 20 -15.04 -16.75 7.47
N GLY A 21 -14.62 -15.85 6.58
CA GLY A 21 -15.37 -14.67 6.14
C GLY A 21 -15.22 -13.45 7.05
N ARG A 22 -14.30 -13.45 8.03
CA ARG A 22 -14.03 -12.25 8.84
C ARG A 22 -13.28 -11.24 7.97
N GLN A 23 -13.80 -10.02 7.89
CA GLN A 23 -13.18 -8.95 7.14
C GLN A 23 -11.93 -8.45 7.86
N PHE A 24 -10.81 -8.45 7.15
CA PHE A 24 -9.56 -7.86 7.61
C PHE A 24 -8.77 -7.41 6.39
N PRO A 25 -8.18 -6.21 6.38
CA PRO A 25 -7.40 -5.76 5.23
C PRO A 25 -6.19 -6.67 5.00
N LEU A 26 -5.87 -6.92 3.74
CA LEU A 26 -4.58 -7.49 3.36
C LEU A 26 -3.64 -6.33 3.02
N SER A 27 -2.49 -6.29 3.69
CA SER A 27 -1.43 -5.31 3.43
C SER A 27 -0.22 -6.01 2.83
N VAL A 28 0.32 -5.46 1.74
CA VAL A 28 1.61 -5.86 1.19
C VAL A 28 2.57 -4.69 1.37
N VAL A 29 3.70 -4.93 2.03
CA VAL A 29 4.63 -3.87 2.45
C VAL A 29 6.05 -4.21 2.04
N ALA A 30 6.70 -3.29 1.32
CA ALA A 30 8.14 -3.28 1.12
C ALA A 30 8.80 -2.24 2.04
N ARG A 31 10.05 -2.51 2.41
CA ARG A 31 10.86 -1.63 3.26
C ARG A 31 12.08 -1.14 2.50
N PRO A 32 11.94 -0.10 1.68
CA PRO A 32 13.10 0.52 1.04
C PRO A 32 13.98 1.21 2.09
N PRO A 33 15.27 1.44 1.79
CA PRO A 33 16.17 2.19 2.69
C PRO A 33 15.65 3.60 3.00
N GLU A 34 14.98 4.21 2.01
CA GLU A 34 14.38 5.55 2.07
C GLU A 34 12.98 5.50 1.44
N ALA A 35 12.10 6.40 1.85
CA ALA A 35 10.77 6.56 1.28
C ALA A 35 10.60 7.92 0.58
N PRO A 36 11.27 8.15 -0.57
CA PRO A 36 11.08 9.39 -1.31
C PRO A 36 9.64 9.46 -1.83
N LEU A 37 9.04 10.66 -1.83
CA LEU A 37 7.68 10.92 -2.35
C LEU A 37 7.51 10.42 -3.78
N LYS A 38 8.60 10.39 -4.57
CA LYS A 38 8.62 9.85 -5.94
C LYS A 38 8.14 8.40 -6.03
N LEU A 39 8.26 7.61 -4.95
CA LEU A 39 7.71 6.25 -4.88
C LEU A 39 6.20 6.21 -5.09
N ALA A 40 5.46 7.25 -4.70
CA ALA A 40 4.01 7.30 -4.88
C ALA A 40 3.59 7.28 -6.36
N TYR A 41 4.51 7.57 -7.28
CA TYR A 41 4.31 7.54 -8.73
C TYR A 41 4.96 6.31 -9.40
N ALA A 42 5.39 5.32 -8.63
CA ALA A 42 5.96 4.08 -9.15
C ALA A 42 4.86 3.09 -9.58
N ASP A 43 3.97 3.52 -10.50
CA ASP A 43 2.76 2.78 -10.88
C ASP A 43 3.06 1.33 -11.26
N ALA A 44 4.08 1.11 -12.11
CA ALA A 44 4.47 -0.24 -12.53
C ALA A 44 4.88 -1.15 -11.36
N TRP A 45 5.43 -0.60 -10.28
CA TRP A 45 5.75 -1.36 -9.08
C TRP A 45 4.49 -1.69 -8.28
N PHE A 46 3.58 -0.74 -8.09
CA PHE A 46 2.30 -1.00 -7.43
C PHE A 46 1.47 -2.03 -8.21
N GLU A 47 1.37 -1.89 -9.54
CA GLU A 47 0.69 -2.86 -10.42
C GLU A 47 1.28 -4.28 -10.25
N SER A 48 2.61 -4.40 -10.12
CA SER A 48 3.28 -5.70 -9.93
C SER A 48 2.87 -6.41 -8.63
N ILE A 49 2.40 -5.66 -7.63
CA ILE A 49 1.88 -6.17 -6.35
C ILE A 49 0.37 -6.37 -6.41
N GLU A 50 -0.35 -5.41 -6.99
CA GLU A 50 -1.82 -5.43 -7.10
C GLU A 50 -2.33 -6.63 -7.88
N ILE A 51 -1.68 -6.99 -8.99
CA ILE A 51 -2.09 -8.11 -9.84
C ILE A 51 -2.19 -9.44 -9.05
N PRO A 52 -1.11 -9.94 -8.40
CA PRO A 52 -1.19 -11.18 -7.62
C PRO A 52 -2.07 -11.02 -6.38
N ALA A 53 -2.10 -9.84 -5.73
CA ALA A 53 -2.94 -9.61 -4.55
C ALA A 53 -4.45 -9.66 -4.88
N LEU A 54 -4.86 -9.08 -6.00
CA LEU A 54 -6.25 -9.12 -6.50
C LEU A 54 -6.63 -10.53 -6.98
N ALA A 55 -5.71 -11.26 -7.62
CA ALA A 55 -5.94 -12.66 -7.99
C ALA A 55 -6.18 -13.52 -6.73
N ALA A 56 -5.36 -13.34 -5.69
CA ALA A 56 -5.56 -14.02 -4.41
C ALA A 56 -6.88 -13.62 -3.73
N GLN A 57 -7.25 -12.33 -3.76
CA GLN A 57 -8.53 -11.83 -3.25
C GLN A 57 -9.74 -12.50 -3.93
N ARG A 58 -9.65 -12.77 -5.24
CA ARG A 58 -10.69 -13.45 -6.03
C ARG A 58 -10.66 -14.98 -5.89
N GLY A 59 -9.69 -15.53 -5.16
CA GLY A 59 -9.50 -16.97 -5.02
C GLY A 59 -8.89 -17.64 -6.27
N GLU A 60 -8.31 -16.86 -7.17
CA GLU A 60 -7.66 -17.33 -8.40
C GLU A 60 -6.22 -17.77 -8.16
N LEU A 61 -5.64 -17.43 -7.01
CA LEU A 61 -4.26 -17.69 -6.65
C LEU A 61 -4.17 -18.22 -5.21
N ALA A 62 -3.44 -19.31 -4.99
CA ALA A 62 -3.29 -19.91 -3.68
C ALA A 62 -2.36 -19.09 -2.78
N PRO A 63 -2.46 -19.19 -1.44
CA PRO A 63 -1.61 -18.44 -0.53
C PRO A 63 -0.10 -18.63 -0.76
N ASP A 64 0.34 -19.85 -1.05
CA ASP A 64 1.76 -20.15 -1.30
C ASP A 64 2.24 -19.57 -2.64
N GLU A 65 1.34 -19.49 -3.63
CA GLU A 65 1.62 -18.85 -4.92
C GLU A 65 1.70 -17.32 -4.76
N LEU A 66 0.89 -16.75 -3.86
CA LEU A 66 0.95 -15.31 -3.53
C LEU A 66 2.28 -14.97 -2.87
N ASP A 67 2.67 -15.77 -1.87
CA ASP A 67 3.95 -15.60 -1.18
C ASP A 67 5.12 -15.67 -2.16
N ALA A 68 5.13 -16.69 -3.04
CA ALA A 68 6.17 -16.84 -4.05
C ALA A 68 6.20 -15.67 -5.05
N ALA A 69 5.03 -15.20 -5.51
CA ALA A 69 4.94 -14.08 -6.44
C ALA A 69 5.47 -12.79 -5.81
N LEU A 70 5.06 -12.48 -4.57
CA LEU A 70 5.49 -11.28 -3.85
C LEU A 70 6.98 -11.35 -3.47
N ALA A 71 7.49 -12.51 -3.07
CA ALA A 71 8.90 -12.71 -2.72
C ALA A 71 9.86 -12.53 -3.92
N ALA A 72 9.35 -12.71 -5.14
CA ALA A 72 10.12 -12.51 -6.37
C ALA A 72 10.20 -11.04 -6.81
N LEU A 73 9.38 -10.15 -6.23
CA LEU A 73 9.36 -8.74 -6.62
C LEU A 73 10.57 -7.98 -6.03
N PRO A 74 11.22 -7.12 -6.82
CA PRO A 74 12.24 -6.24 -6.28
C PRO A 74 11.62 -5.20 -5.34
N VAL A 75 12.39 -4.82 -4.32
CA VAL A 75 12.08 -3.63 -3.52
C VAL A 75 12.18 -2.42 -4.45
N PRO A 76 11.21 -1.48 -4.41
CA PRO A 76 11.22 -0.36 -5.34
C PRO A 76 12.42 0.51 -5.03
N PHE A 77 13.12 0.93 -6.08
CA PHE A 77 14.21 1.88 -5.99
C PHE A 77 13.90 3.06 -6.90
N VAL A 78 13.89 4.25 -6.31
CA VAL A 78 13.73 5.49 -7.03
C VAL A 78 14.83 6.43 -6.57
N ASP A 79 15.46 7.12 -7.52
CA ASP A 79 16.49 8.11 -7.24
C ASP A 79 15.92 9.28 -6.41
N GLY A 80 16.65 9.63 -5.34
CA GLY A 80 16.22 10.57 -4.30
C GLY A 80 16.29 12.04 -4.67
N GLU A 81 15.71 12.43 -5.80
CA GLU A 81 15.68 13.86 -6.22
C GLU A 81 14.49 14.65 -5.65
N LEU A 82 13.52 13.98 -5.00
CA LEU A 82 12.33 14.60 -4.39
C LEU A 82 12.32 14.49 -2.87
N ASP A 83 11.40 15.24 -2.24
CA ASP A 83 11.16 15.24 -0.79
C ASP A 83 10.93 13.82 -0.25
N VAL A 84 11.41 13.58 0.98
CA VAL A 84 11.20 12.33 1.71
C VAL A 84 9.90 12.42 2.49
N ILE A 85 9.15 11.31 2.54
CA ILE A 85 7.96 11.20 3.38
C ILE A 85 8.41 11.03 4.83
N ASP A 86 8.11 12.01 5.69
CA ASP A 86 8.52 12.01 7.10
C ASP A 86 7.55 11.24 8.02
N ASP A 87 6.25 11.22 7.68
CA ASP A 87 5.20 10.55 8.48
C ASP A 87 4.45 9.50 7.63
N LEU A 88 3.18 9.75 7.30
CA LEU A 88 2.32 8.82 6.57
C LEU A 88 1.59 9.57 5.46
N VAL A 89 1.70 9.05 4.24
CA VAL A 89 0.89 9.48 3.11
C VAL A 89 0.04 8.33 2.62
N MET A 90 -1.18 8.62 2.16
CA MET A 90 -2.10 7.63 1.60
C MET A 90 -2.86 8.21 0.41
N TRP A 91 -3.18 7.35 -0.54
CA TRP A 91 -3.96 7.67 -1.73
C TRP A 91 -4.65 6.41 -2.26
N THR A 92 -5.52 6.60 -3.25
CA THR A 92 -6.12 5.53 -4.04
C THR A 92 -5.86 5.81 -5.52
N ALA A 93 -6.19 4.86 -6.39
CA ALA A 93 -6.12 5.07 -7.84
C ALA A 93 -6.95 6.27 -8.36
N HIS A 94 -7.91 6.76 -7.57
CA HIS A 94 -8.84 7.82 -7.97
C HIS A 94 -8.69 9.12 -7.16
N THR A 95 -7.66 9.22 -6.31
CA THR A 95 -7.48 10.38 -5.43
C THR A 95 -6.04 10.89 -5.47
N ASP A 96 -5.84 12.16 -5.16
CA ASP A 96 -4.51 12.72 -4.89
C ASP A 96 -3.87 12.10 -3.63
N ILE A 97 -2.60 12.45 -3.41
CA ILE A 97 -1.83 12.06 -2.21
C ILE A 97 -2.25 12.93 -1.03
N PHE A 98 -2.60 12.29 0.09
CA PHE A 98 -2.93 12.96 1.35
C PHE A 98 -1.85 12.71 2.39
N ASP A 99 -1.47 13.76 3.11
CA ASP A 99 -0.80 13.64 4.41
C ASP A 99 -1.80 13.15 5.46
N VAL A 100 -1.44 12.06 6.14
CA VAL A 100 -2.26 11.41 7.16
C VAL A 100 -1.55 11.51 8.50
N ASP A 101 -2.23 12.07 9.51
CA ASP A 101 -1.74 12.01 10.88
C ASP A 101 -1.77 10.55 11.37
N PRO A 102 -0.62 9.91 11.64
CA PRO A 102 -0.59 8.53 12.10
C PRO A 102 -1.20 8.34 13.50
N GLN A 103 -1.35 9.40 14.30
CA GLN A 103 -2.02 9.36 15.60
C GLN A 103 -3.53 9.57 15.51
N ALA A 104 -4.01 10.16 14.41
CA ALA A 104 -5.42 10.40 14.16
C ALA A 104 -5.76 10.25 12.67
N PRO A 105 -5.64 9.03 12.09
CA PRO A 105 -5.78 8.84 10.64
C PRO A 105 -7.23 8.94 10.15
N GLN A 106 -8.20 8.73 11.05
CA GLN A 106 -9.61 8.59 10.73
C GLN A 106 -10.19 9.73 9.86
N PRO A 107 -9.97 11.03 10.17
CA PRO A 107 -10.57 12.12 9.40
C PRO A 107 -10.07 12.19 7.94
N THR A 108 -8.80 11.84 7.70
CA THR A 108 -8.25 11.81 6.35
C THR A 108 -8.72 10.57 5.59
N LEU A 109 -8.77 9.41 6.25
CA LEU A 109 -9.29 8.18 5.65
C LEU A 109 -10.75 8.32 5.19
N GLU A 110 -11.60 8.97 5.99
CA GLU A 110 -13.00 9.24 5.61
C GLU A 110 -13.11 10.09 4.34
N GLN A 111 -12.21 11.07 4.17
CA GLN A 111 -12.16 11.89 2.95
C GLN A 111 -11.71 11.07 1.74
N ILE A 112 -10.67 10.25 1.90
CA ILE A 112 -10.17 9.36 0.84
C ILE A 112 -11.28 8.41 0.37
N PHE A 113 -11.98 7.77 1.31
CA PHE A 113 -13.05 6.83 0.96
C PHE A 113 -14.27 7.53 0.35
N ALA A 114 -14.67 8.69 0.87
CA ALA A 114 -15.76 9.48 0.29
C ALA A 114 -15.47 9.87 -1.18
N ALA A 115 -14.26 10.36 -1.46
CA ALA A 115 -13.84 10.73 -2.81
C ALA A 115 -13.81 9.54 -3.77
N SER A 116 -13.36 8.36 -3.30
CA SER A 116 -13.31 7.15 -4.12
C SER A 116 -14.68 6.60 -4.54
N TRP A 117 -15.74 6.91 -3.77
CA TRP A 117 -17.11 6.49 -4.08
C TRP A 117 -17.83 7.39 -5.07
N GLU A 118 -17.40 8.65 -5.25
CA GLU A 118 -17.99 9.55 -6.24
C GLU A 118 -17.61 9.20 -7.68
N THR A 119 -16.58 8.37 -7.85
CA THR A 119 -16.01 7.98 -9.16
C THR A 119 -16.34 6.56 -9.60
N SER A 120 -17.15 5.80 -8.83
CA SER A 120 -17.56 4.41 -9.13
C SER A 120 -18.93 4.27 -9.80
#